data_AF-A0A7J2U304-F1
#
_entry.id   AF-A0A7J2U304-F1
#
_cell.length_a   1.000
_cell.length_b   1.000
_cell.length_c   1.000
_cell.angle_alpha   90.00
_cell.angle_beta   90.00
_cell.angle_gamma   90.00
#
_symmetry.space_group_name_H-M   'P 1'
#
loop_
_entity.id
_entity.type
_entity.pdbx_description
1 polymer ?
#
loop_
_entity_poly.entity_id
_entity_poly.type
_entity_poly.pdbx_seq_one_letter_code
_entity_poly.pdbx_strand_id
1 'polypeptide(L)'
;MVSVPEVVAHHVRSLTFKKQAVFSTYLNVRNRVALSVITNIRYKYLVLLHVLKSISALIARTRSKNFAKAMIRALIDGLRLGKTLKRKRVMIDIYKAPIIIIPPKDVPLFFTVQRVAVKYCEKYIINKISELAVE
;
A
#
# COMPACT_ATOMS: atom_id res chain seq x y z
N MET A 1 21.66 -3.55 10.86
CA MET A 1 20.59 -4.23 10.10
C MET A 1 19.59 -3.16 9.65
N VAL A 2 19.37 -2.99 8.35
CA VAL A 2 18.44 -1.98 7.83
C VAL A 2 17.20 -2.71 7.32
N SER A 3 16.07 -2.54 8.00
CA SER A 3 14.79 -3.07 7.55
C SER A 3 14.09 -2.04 6.67
N VAL A 4 13.98 -2.34 5.37
CA VAL A 4 13.23 -1.51 4.43
C VAL A 4 11.88 -2.19 4.19
N PRO A 5 10.75 -1.55 4.51
CA PRO A 5 9.44 -2.13 4.22
C PRO A 5 9.22 -2.21 2.71
N GLU A 6 9.20 -3.43 2.18
CA GLU A 6 8.94 -3.70 0.76
C GLU A 6 7.47 -4.10 0.53
N VAL A 7 6.91 -3.58 -0.56
CA VAL A 7 5.57 -3.96 -1.03
C VAL A 7 5.66 -5.30 -1.77
N VAL A 8 5.57 -6.40 -1.02
CA VAL A 8 5.61 -7.81 -1.50
C VAL A 8 4.54 -8.19 -2.53
N ALA A 9 3.48 -7.39 -2.63
CA ALA A 9 2.44 -7.55 -3.64
C ALA A 9 2.25 -6.22 -4.37
N HIS A 10 2.92 -6.07 -5.51
CA HIS A 10 2.53 -5.10 -6.51
C HIS A 10 1.29 -5.61 -7.22
N HIS A 11 0.11 -5.37 -6.64
CA HIS A 11 -1.08 -5.30 -7.49
C HIS A 11 -0.74 -4.21 -8.50
N VAL A 12 -0.66 -4.55 -9.79
CA VAL A 12 -0.39 -3.58 -10.84
C VAL A 12 -1.64 -2.70 -10.97
N ARG A 13 -1.87 -1.83 -9.97
CA ARG A 13 -3.04 -0.96 -9.78
C ARG A 13 -3.22 0.01 -10.96
N SER A 14 -2.25 0.04 -11.87
CA SER A 14 -2.18 0.93 -13.03
C SER A 14 -2.24 0.19 -14.37
N LEU A 15 -2.29 -1.15 -14.42
CA LEU A 15 -2.53 -1.86 -15.69
C LEU A 15 -3.98 -1.67 -16.14
N THR A 16 -4.92 -1.64 -15.19
CA THR A 16 -6.34 -1.39 -15.46
C THR A 16 -6.59 0.07 -15.88
N PHE A 17 -5.80 1.00 -15.35
CA PHE A 17 -5.89 2.42 -15.67
C PHE A 17 -4.62 2.88 -16.39
N LYS A 18 -4.61 2.75 -17.73
CA LYS A 18 -3.49 3.12 -18.62
C LYS A 18 -2.96 4.57 -18.42
N LYS A 19 -3.69 5.45 -17.73
CA LYS A 19 -3.30 6.82 -17.35
C LYS A 19 -3.65 7.11 -15.89
N GLN A 20 -3.02 8.12 -15.30
CA GLN A 20 -3.29 8.62 -13.95
C GLN A 20 -4.66 9.33 -13.88
N ALA A 21 -5.73 8.53 -13.92
CA ALA A 21 -7.10 9.00 -13.88
C ALA A 21 -7.49 9.47 -12.46
N VAL A 22 -8.41 10.43 -12.36
CA VAL A 22 -8.97 10.91 -11.09
C VAL A 22 -9.48 9.76 -10.21
N PHE A 23 -10.08 8.76 -10.84
CA PHE A 23 -10.58 7.56 -10.16
C PHE A 23 -9.45 6.70 -9.56
N SER A 24 -8.32 6.55 -10.26
CA SER A 24 -7.15 5.83 -9.74
C SER A 24 -6.60 6.55 -8.52
N THR A 25 -6.49 7.88 -8.58
CA THR A 25 -6.05 8.69 -7.43
C THR A 25 -7.02 8.61 -6.26
N TYR A 26 -8.33 8.64 -6.52
CA TYR A 26 -9.38 8.45 -5.52
C TYR A 26 -9.21 7.10 -4.81
N LEU A 27 -9.10 6.01 -5.56
CA LEU A 27 -8.92 4.67 -4.99
C LEU A 27 -7.63 4.56 -4.19
N ASN A 28 -6.54 5.15 -4.68
CA ASN A 28 -5.25 5.12 -4.00
C ASN A 28 -5.34 5.81 -2.62
N VAL A 29 -5.89 7.03 -2.58
CA VAL A 29 -6.09 7.78 -1.33
C VAL A 29 -6.99 7.00 -0.38
N ARG A 30 -8.16 6.55 -0.84
CA ARG A 30 -9.11 5.76 -0.05
C ARG A 30 -8.45 4.54 0.58
N ASN A 31 -7.70 3.78 -0.21
CA ASN A 31 -7.05 2.55 0.24
C ASN A 31 -5.89 2.84 1.21
N ARG A 32 -5.10 3.89 1.00
CA ARG A 32 -4.01 4.29 1.92
C ARG A 32 -4.56 4.68 3.29
N VAL A 33 -5.64 5.45 3.31
CA VAL A 33 -6.33 5.85 4.54
C VAL A 33 -6.87 4.62 5.26
N ALA A 34 -7.59 3.74 4.55
CA ALA A 34 -8.10 2.49 5.13
C ALA A 34 -6.98 1.62 5.70
N LEU A 35 -5.86 1.49 4.97
CA LEU A 35 -4.69 0.72 5.39
C LEU A 35 -4.10 1.25 6.69
N SER A 36 -3.98 2.57 6.84
CA SER A 36 -3.45 3.18 8.07
C SER A 36 -4.32 2.90 9.30
N VAL A 37 -5.61 2.67 9.11
CA VAL A 37 -6.57 2.36 10.18
C VAL A 37 -6.47 0.89 10.60
N ILE A 38 -6.29 -0.03 9.65
CA ILE A 38 -6.27 -1.48 9.89
C ILE A 38 -4.88 -2.06 10.18
N THR A 39 -3.80 -1.30 9.97
CA THR A 39 -2.44 -1.76 10.24
C THR A 39 -1.99 -1.42 11.66
N ASN A 40 -1.13 -2.23 12.26
CA ASN A 40 -0.57 -2.01 13.59
C ASN A 40 0.73 -1.17 13.61
N ILE A 41 0.84 -0.16 12.74
CA ILE A 41 2.02 0.73 12.68
C ILE A 41 2.17 1.52 13.98
N ARG A 42 3.39 1.66 14.51
CA ARG A 42 3.69 2.49 15.70
C ARG A 42 3.41 3.99 15.47
N TYR A 43 3.71 4.49 14.28
CA TYR A 43 3.61 5.90 13.88
C TYR A 43 2.37 6.21 13.02
N LYS A 44 1.18 5.71 13.38
CA LYS A 44 -0.05 5.87 12.55
C LYS A 44 -0.36 7.33 12.22
N TYR A 45 -0.16 8.22 13.18
CA TYR A 45 -0.42 9.65 13.01
C TYR A 45 0.48 10.30 11.96
N LEU A 46 1.77 9.92 11.91
CA LEU A 46 2.70 10.41 10.90
C LEU A 46 2.29 9.95 9.49
N VAL A 47 1.82 8.71 9.36
CA VAL A 47 1.31 8.20 8.09
C VAL A 47 0.08 9.00 7.64
N LEU A 48 -0.85 9.29 8.55
CA LEU A 48 -2.04 10.09 8.24
C LEU A 48 -1.67 11.52 7.82
N LEU A 49 -0.74 12.17 8.53
CA LEU A 49 -0.24 13.50 8.18
C LEU A 49 0.45 13.51 6.82
N HIS A 50 1.26 12.49 6.52
CA HIS A 50 1.89 12.36 5.21
C HIS A 50 0.85 12.20 4.10
N VAL A 51 -0.21 11.40 4.33
CA VAL A 51 -1.32 11.26 3.39
C VAL A 51 -2.02 12.60 3.18
N LEU A 52 -2.34 13.34 4.24
CA LEU A 52 -2.95 14.67 4.16
C LEU A 52 -2.08 15.66 3.38
N LYS A 53 -0.78 15.71 3.65
CA LYS A 53 0.20 16.53 2.90
C LYS A 53 0.21 16.15 1.42
N SER A 54 0.19 14.85 1.11
CA SER A 54 0.19 14.40 -0.28
C SER A 54 -1.11 14.77 -1.01
N ILE A 55 -2.25 14.72 -0.34
CA ILE A 55 -3.55 15.14 -0.88
C ILE A 55 -3.57 16.65 -1.12
N SER A 56 -3.13 17.45 -0.15
CA SER A 56 -3.14 18.92 -0.29
C SER A 56 -2.25 19.39 -1.43
N ALA A 57 -1.05 18.80 -1.55
CA ALA A 57 -0.15 19.06 -2.67
C ALA A 57 -0.79 18.72 -4.02
N LEU A 58 -1.51 17.60 -4.10
CA LEU A 58 -2.13 17.13 -5.35
C LEU A 58 -3.36 17.97 -5.74
N ILE A 59 -4.13 18.43 -4.75
CA ILE A 59 -5.22 19.39 -4.94
C ILE A 59 -4.67 20.72 -5.45
N ALA A 60 -3.62 21.24 -4.80
CA ALA A 60 -2.97 22.49 -5.19
C ALA A 60 -2.38 22.44 -6.61
N ARG A 61 -1.84 21.29 -7.03
CA ARG A 61 -1.32 21.07 -8.38
C ARG A 61 -2.41 21.01 -9.45
N THR A 62 -3.53 20.36 -9.15
CA THR A 62 -4.62 20.14 -10.14
C THR A 62 -5.54 21.36 -10.25
N ARG A 63 -5.68 22.16 -9.18
CA ARG A 63 -6.54 23.37 -9.09
C ARG A 63 -8.00 23.18 -9.51
N SER A 64 -8.53 21.96 -9.49
CA SER A 64 -9.92 21.66 -9.83
C SER A 64 -10.78 21.42 -8.58
N LYS A 65 -11.91 22.13 -8.47
CA LYS A 65 -12.87 21.98 -7.37
C LYS A 65 -13.47 20.57 -7.31
N ASN A 66 -13.79 19.99 -8.47
CA ASN A 66 -14.32 18.63 -8.59
C ASN A 66 -13.30 17.58 -8.11
N PHE A 67 -12.04 17.81 -8.42
CA PHE A 67 -10.94 16.96 -7.95
C PHE A 67 -10.77 17.03 -6.44
N ALA A 68 -10.78 18.23 -5.86
CA ALA A 68 -10.71 18.42 -4.41
C ALA A 68 -11.86 17.70 -3.68
N LYS A 69 -13.09 17.85 -4.19
CA LYS A 69 -14.28 17.16 -3.64
C LYS A 69 -14.13 15.63 -3.70
N ALA A 70 -13.59 15.10 -4.80
CA ALA A 70 -13.30 13.67 -4.93
C ALA A 70 -12.26 13.19 -3.91
N MET A 71 -11.19 13.96 -3.68
CA MET A 71 -10.15 13.61 -2.69
C MET A 71 -10.66 13.64 -1.25
N ILE A 72 -11.47 14.64 -0.90
CA ILE A 72 -12.10 14.72 0.43
C ILE A 72 -13.03 13.52 0.62
N ARG A 73 -13.84 13.19 -0.39
CA ARG A 73 -14.71 12.00 -0.35
C ARG A 73 -13.89 10.71 -0.23
N ALA A 74 -12.76 10.58 -0.94
CA ALA A 74 -11.86 9.44 -0.81
C ALA A 74 -11.34 9.25 0.62
N LEU A 75 -11.03 10.36 1.31
CA LEU A 75 -10.58 10.33 2.70
C LEU A 75 -11.69 9.85 3.65
N ILE A 76 -12.90 10.39 3.51
CA ILE A 76 -14.08 9.99 4.30
C ILE A 76 -14.39 8.50 4.06
N ASP A 77 -14.44 8.09 2.79
CA ASP A 77 -14.73 6.70 2.42
C ASP A 77 -13.63 5.75 2.89
N GLY A 78 -12.37 6.18 2.87
CA GLY A 78 -11.23 5.42 3.38
C GLY A 78 -11.32 5.19 4.88
N LEU A 79 -11.70 6.22 5.65
CA LEU A 79 -11.93 6.11 7.09
C LEU A 79 -13.13 5.19 7.38
N ARG A 80 -14.22 5.34 6.63
CA ARG A 80 -15.42 4.49 6.77
C ARG A 80 -15.09 3.04 6.47
N LEU A 81 -14.37 2.77 5.39
CA LEU A 81 -13.91 1.44 5.00
C LEU A 81 -12.99 0.83 6.07
N GLY A 82 -12.00 1.59 6.54
CA GLY A 82 -11.09 1.15 7.60
C GLY A 82 -11.83 0.80 8.89
N LYS A 83 -12.82 1.61 9.31
CA LYS A 83 -13.68 1.31 10.46
C LYS A 83 -14.48 0.02 10.25
N THR A 84 -15.06 -0.18 9.07
CA THR A 84 -15.81 -1.40 8.74
C THR A 84 -14.92 -2.64 8.77
N LEU A 85 -13.71 -2.58 8.20
CA LEU A 85 -12.75 -3.68 8.24
C LEU A 85 -12.28 -3.99 9.67
N LYS A 86 -12.02 -2.94 10.46
CA LYS A 86 -11.67 -3.08 11.87
C LYS A 86 -12.80 -3.75 12.68
N ARG A 87 -14.07 -3.40 12.41
CA ARG A 87 -15.24 -4.07 13.02
C ARG A 87 -15.30 -5.56 12.66
N LYS A 88 -14.91 -5.92 11.44
CA LYS A 88 -14.80 -7.31 10.99
C LYS A 88 -13.56 -8.04 11.52
N ARG A 89 -12.80 -7.44 12.44
CA ARG A 89 -11.52 -7.96 12.97
C ARG A 89 -10.45 -8.22 11.91
N VAL A 90 -10.58 -7.58 10.74
CA VAL A 90 -9.54 -7.62 9.71
C VAL A 90 -8.47 -6.61 10.08
N MET A 91 -7.32 -7.11 10.56
CA MET A 91 -6.17 -6.31 10.97
C MET A 91 -4.91 -6.84 10.30
N ILE A 92 -4.07 -5.92 9.83
CA ILE A 92 -2.78 -6.28 9.22
C ILE A 92 -1.70 -6.06 10.28
N ASP A 93 -1.08 -7.16 10.70
CA ASP A 93 0.05 -7.16 11.60
C ASP A 93 1.36 -7.09 10.80
N ILE A 94 1.99 -5.93 10.80
CA ILE A 94 3.24 -5.67 10.08
C ILE A 94 4.43 -6.32 10.81
N TYR A 95 4.35 -6.48 12.13
CA TYR A 95 5.41 -7.13 12.91
C TYR A 95 5.39 -8.65 12.77
N LYS A 96 4.26 -9.22 12.34
CA LYS A 96 4.15 -10.62 11.90
C LYS A 96 4.29 -10.80 10.39
N ALA A 97 4.57 -9.74 9.64
CA ALA A 97 4.78 -9.86 8.21
C ALA A 97 6.04 -10.68 7.92
N PRO A 98 6.03 -11.55 6.88
CA PRO A 98 7.21 -12.33 6.51
C PRO A 98 8.35 -11.38 6.12
N ILE A 99 9.50 -11.57 6.76
CA ILE A 99 10.72 -10.80 6.43
C ILE A 99 11.40 -11.49 5.26
N ILE A 100 11.57 -10.77 4.16
CA ILE A 100 12.35 -11.23 3.01
C ILE A 100 13.79 -10.75 3.21
N ILE A 101 14.71 -11.72 3.31
CA ILE A 101 16.14 -11.44 3.43
C ILE A 101 16.73 -11.46 2.03
N ILE A 102 17.26 -10.31 1.61
CA ILE A 102 17.88 -10.14 0.28
C ILE A 102 19.38 -9.96 0.48
N PRO A 103 20.23 -10.77 -0.17
CA PRO A 103 21.67 -10.62 -0.04
C PRO A 103 22.12 -9.28 -0.68
N PRO A 104 23.20 -8.64 -0.17
CA PRO A 104 23.61 -7.30 -0.59
C PRO A 104 23.83 -7.15 -2.10
N LYS A 105 24.31 -8.22 -2.75
CA LYS A 105 24.53 -8.31 -4.19
C LYS A 105 23.26 -8.16 -5.05
N ASP A 106 22.10 -8.52 -4.50
CA ASP A 106 20.82 -8.53 -5.23
C ASP A 106 19.99 -7.27 -4.93
N VAL A 107 20.44 -6.43 -3.99
CA VAL A 107 19.79 -5.16 -3.63
C VAL A 107 19.66 -4.21 -4.84
N PRO A 108 20.69 -4.00 -5.69
CA PRO A 108 20.53 -3.14 -6.86
C PRO A 108 19.50 -3.69 -7.85
N LEU A 109 19.50 -5.02 -8.08
CA LEU A 109 18.57 -5.69 -8.98
C LEU A 109 17.12 -5.55 -8.51
N PHE A 110 16.93 -5.68 -7.21
CA PHE A 110 15.64 -5.53 -6.57
C PHE A 110 15.04 -4.13 -6.71
N PHE A 111 15.86 -3.08 -6.55
CA PHE A 111 15.40 -1.70 -6.74
C PHE A 111 15.24 -1.30 -8.21
N THR A 112 15.98 -1.93 -9.12
CA THR A 112 15.99 -1.56 -10.55
C THR A 112 15.01 -2.38 -11.39
N VAL A 113 14.65 -3.60 -10.98
CA VAL A 113 13.86 -4.51 -11.80
C VAL A 113 12.55 -4.89 -11.10
N GLN A 114 11.58 -3.98 -11.22
CA GLN A 114 10.21 -4.13 -10.72
C GLN A 114 9.53 -5.44 -11.16
N ARG A 115 9.96 -6.05 -12.28
CA ARG A 115 9.40 -7.31 -12.81
C ARG A 115 10.09 -8.58 -12.27
N VAL A 116 11.37 -8.51 -11.91
CA VAL A 116 12.13 -9.67 -11.41
C VAL A 116 11.85 -9.89 -9.93
N ALA A 117 11.69 -8.80 -9.16
CA ALA A 117 11.23 -8.86 -7.78
C ALA A 117 9.87 -9.59 -7.67
N VAL A 118 8.93 -9.33 -8.57
CA VAL A 118 7.62 -10.03 -8.61
C VAL A 118 7.78 -11.54 -8.83
N LYS A 119 8.66 -11.97 -9.74
CA LYS A 119 8.85 -13.40 -10.07
C LYS A 119 9.56 -14.17 -8.96
N TYR A 120 10.53 -13.53 -8.29
CA TYR A 120 11.21 -14.11 -7.12
C TYR A 120 10.29 -14.14 -5.89
N CYS A 121 9.51 -13.07 -5.66
CA CYS A 121 8.54 -13.02 -4.58
C CYS A 121 7.38 -14.01 -4.79
N GLU A 122 6.87 -14.20 -6.01
CA GLU A 122 5.87 -15.23 -6.30
C GLU A 122 6.38 -16.61 -5.92
N LYS A 123 7.59 -16.98 -6.36
CA LYS A 123 8.17 -18.29 -6.06
C LYS A 123 8.40 -18.49 -4.57
N TYR A 124 8.86 -17.45 -3.87
CA TYR A 124 9.03 -17.47 -2.41
C TYR A 124 7.70 -17.58 -1.66
N ILE A 125 6.68 -16.81 -2.05
CA ILE A 125 5.34 -16.84 -1.45
C ILE A 125 4.68 -18.20 -1.67
N ILE A 126 4.77 -18.78 -2.88
CA ILE A 126 4.25 -20.11 -3.20
C ILE A 126 4.93 -21.19 -2.34
N ASN A 127 6.25 -21.12 -2.19
CA ASN A 127 7.00 -22.05 -1.34
C ASN A 127 6.62 -21.89 0.15
N LYS A 128 6.42 -20.66 0.63
CA LYS A 128 6.04 -20.43 2.03
C LYS A 128 4.60 -20.84 2.33
N ILE A 129 3.68 -20.63 1.40
CA ILE A 129 2.28 -21.10 1.52
C ILE A 129 2.23 -22.63 1.49
N SER A 130 3.05 -23.30 0.68
CA SER A 130 3.12 -24.76 0.67
C SER A 130 3.77 -25.33 1.93
N GLU A 131 4.79 -24.69 2.50
CA GLU A 131 5.32 -25.05 3.82
C GLU A 131 4.29 -24.88 4.95
N LEU A 132 3.44 -23.84 4.88
CA LEU A 132 2.39 -23.55 5.88
C LEU A 132 1.09 -24.36 5.68
N ALA A 133 0.91 -25.01 4.52
CA ALA A 133 -0.27 -25.82 4.20
C ALA A 133 -0.07 -27.32 4.50
N VAL A 134 1.14 -27.71 4.92
CA VAL A 134 1.44 -29.06 5.42
C VAL A 134 1.37 -29.04 6.95
N GLU A 135 0.16 -28.86 7.48
CA GLU A 135 -0.28 -29.24 8.82
C GLU A 135 -1.75 -29.68 8.76
#